data_AF-A0A2X3EIE1-F1
#
_entry.id   AF-A0A2X3EIE1-F1
#
_cell.length_a   1.000
_cell.length_b   1.000
_cell.length_c   1.000
_cell.angle_alpha   90.00
_cell.angle_beta   90.00
_cell.angle_gamma   90.00
#
_symmetry.space_group_name_H-M   'P 1'
#
loop_
_entity.id
_entity.type
_entity.pdbx_description
1 polymer ?
#
loop_
_entity_poly.entity_id
_entity_poly.type
_entity_poly.pdbx_seq_one_letter_code
_entity_poly.pdbx_strand_id
1 'polypeptide(L)' 'MKTGTFNQFIRGGIAFATAAGHAAGAKAQDGKHFLLQESEPKEWREWGTALPQ' A
#
# COMPACT_ATOMS: atom_id res chain seq x y z
N MET A 1 10.69 -7.99 17.71
CA MET A 1 10.24 -6.59 17.48
C MET A 1 10.56 -6.21 16.03
N LYS A 2 9.62 -5.57 15.32
CA LYS A 2 9.89 -4.95 14.01
C LYS A 2 10.07 -3.45 14.26
N THR A 3 11.32 -2.99 14.38
CA THR A 3 11.61 -1.56 14.47
C THR A 3 11.73 -1.02 13.05
N GLY A 4 10.83 -0.11 12.65
CA GLY A 4 10.89 0.56 11.36
C GLY A 4 12.12 1.46 11.24
N THR A 5 12.27 2.16 10.12
CA THR A 5 13.35 3.16 9.99
C THR A 5 13.09 4.33 10.95
N PHE A 6 14.14 4.94 11.51
CA PHE A 6 14.01 6.07 12.43
C PHE A 6 13.17 7.23 11.83
N ASN A 7 13.26 7.45 10.52
CA ASN A 7 12.48 8.47 9.82
C ASN A 7 10.97 8.22 9.87
N GLN A 8 10.52 6.97 9.74
CA GLN A 8 9.10 6.61 9.84
C GLN A 8 8.56 6.80 11.26
N PHE A 9 9.40 6.61 12.27
CA PHE A 9 9.01 6.85 13.66
C PHE A 9 8.78 8.34 13.95
N ILE A 10 9.63 9.23 13.42
CA ILE A 10 9.55 10.67 13.69
C ILE A 10 8.48 11.38 12.86
N ARG A 11 8.29 10.99 11.59
CA ARG A 11 7.40 11.71 10.66
C ARG A 11 6.14 10.94 10.29
N GLY A 12 6.01 9.70 10.76
CA GLY A 12 5.04 8.76 10.24
C GLY A 12 5.38 8.30 8.81
N GLY A 13 4.44 7.62 8.18
CA GLY A 13 4.52 7.22 6.78
C GLY A 13 3.20 6.59 6.34
N ILE A 14 2.89 6.71 5.05
CA ILE A 14 1.77 6.01 4.42
C ILE A 14 2.36 4.93 3.51
N ALA A 15 1.87 3.72 3.64
CA ALA A 15 2.21 2.61 2.76
C ALA A 15 0.98 2.23 1.93
N PHE A 16 1.23 1.71 0.74
CA PHE A 16 0.19 1.21 -0.16
C PHE A 16 0.62 -0.13 -0.73
N ALA A 17 -0.36 -0.95 -1.06
CA ALA A 17 -0.19 -2.23 -1.73
C ALA A 17 -1.39 -2.48 -2.66
N THR A 18 -1.15 -3.19 -3.76
CA THR A 18 -2.21 -3.58 -4.70
C THR A 18 -2.71 -4.97 -4.36
N ALA A 19 -3.99 -5.09 -4.01
CA ALA A 19 -4.60 -6.37 -3.64
C ALA A 19 -4.54 -7.41 -4.78
N ALA A 20 -4.37 -8.68 -4.41
CA ALA A 20 -4.42 -9.79 -5.36
C ALA A 20 -5.78 -9.83 -6.08
N GLY A 21 -5.78 -10.01 -7.40
CA GLY A 21 -7.01 -10.03 -8.20
C GLY A 21 -7.57 -8.66 -8.59
N HIS A 22 -7.04 -7.55 -8.06
CA HIS A 22 -7.29 -6.23 -8.65
C HIS A 22 -6.53 -6.18 -9.98
N ALA A 23 -7.24 -6.03 -11.10
CA ALA A 23 -6.59 -5.86 -12.39
C ALA A 23 -5.69 -4.62 -12.30
N ALA A 24 -4.38 -4.80 -12.42
CA ALA A 24 -3.39 -3.72 -12.45
C ALA A 24 -3.61 -2.72 -13.61
N GLY A 25 -4.64 -2.91 -14.44
CA GLY A 25 -4.86 -2.23 -15.70
C GLY A 25 -5.36 -0.78 -15.58
N ALA A 26 -6.09 -0.40 -14.52
CA ALA A 26 -6.56 0.97 -14.37
C ALA A 26 -5.66 1.77 -13.42
N LYS A 27 -4.74 2.55 -14.00
CA LYS A 27 -3.98 3.56 -13.25
C LYS A 27 -4.95 4.55 -12.59
N ALA A 28 -4.62 5.00 -11.38
CA ALA A 28 -5.40 6.03 -10.71
C ALA A 28 -5.41 7.30 -11.57
N GLN A 29 -6.57 7.95 -11.67
CA GLN A 29 -6.72 9.22 -12.38
C GLN A 29 -6.32 10.38 -11.47
N ASP A 30 -5.97 11.52 -12.07
CA ASP A 30 -5.71 12.75 -11.35
C ASP A 30 -6.94 13.19 -10.54
N GLY A 31 -6.72 13.68 -9.32
CA GLY A 31 -7.80 14.08 -8.41
C GLY A 31 -8.56 12.90 -7.77
N LYS A 32 -8.12 11.65 -7.95
CA LYS A 32 -8.70 10.50 -7.24
C LYS A 32 -8.28 10.52 -5.76
N HIS A 33 -9.27 10.40 -4.89
CA HIS A 33 -9.07 10.31 -3.44
C HIS A 33 -9.20 8.87 -2.97
N PHE A 34 -8.46 8.51 -1.92
CA PHE A 34 -8.50 7.18 -1.30
C PHE A 34 -8.70 7.33 0.20
N LEU A 35 -9.45 6.41 0.79
CA LEU A 35 -9.53 6.29 2.25
C LEU A 35 -8.31 5.54 2.76
N LEU A 36 -7.68 6.06 3.80
CA LEU A 36 -6.65 5.32 4.53
C LEU A 36 -7.33 4.22 5.32
N GLN A 37 -6.90 2.98 5.11
CA GLN A 37 -7.34 1.85 5.92
C GLN A 37 -6.88 2.05 7.37
N GLU A 38 -7.77 1.80 8.33
CA GLU A 38 -7.48 1.97 9.77
C GLU A 38 -6.41 1.00 10.27
N SER A 39 -6.22 -0.13 9.56
CA SER A 39 -5.20 -1.13 9.89
C SER A 39 -4.55 -1.71 8.64
N GLU A 40 -3.32 -2.19 8.81
CA GLU A 40 -2.58 -2.96 7.80
C GLU A 40 -3.34 -4.27 7.51
N PRO A 41 -3.70 -4.57 6.24
CA PRO A 41 -4.31 -5.85 5.90
C PRO A 41 -3.41 -7.01 6.33
N LYS A 42 -3.93 -8.16 6.77
CA LYS A 42 -3.03 -9.19 7.32
C LYS A 42 -2.21 -9.89 6.24
N GLU A 43 -2.80 -10.01 5.05
CA GLU A 43 -2.31 -10.82 3.94
C GLU A 43 -1.58 -9.98 2.87
N TRP A 44 -1.38 -8.66 3.04
CA TRP A 44 -0.85 -7.83 1.93
C TRP A 44 0.55 -8.23 1.48
N ARG A 45 1.34 -8.82 2.39
CA ARG A 45 2.68 -9.34 2.09
C ARG A 45 2.65 -10.58 1.20
N GLU A 46 1.52 -11.26 1.14
CA GLU A 46 1.31 -12.49 0.37
C GLU A 46 0.66 -12.22 -0.99
N TRP A 47 0.12 -11.02 -1.22
CA TRP A 47 -0.62 -10.71 -2.45
C TRP A 47 0.20 -10.88 -3.73
N GLY A 48 1.51 -10.61 -3.70
CA GLY A 48 2.41 -10.89 -4.83
C GLY A 48 1.99 -10.26 -6.16
N THR A 49 1.17 -9.20 -6.15
CA THR A 49 0.53 -8.64 -7.34
C THR A 49 1.58 -8.08 -8.31
N ALA A 50 1.62 -8.61 -9.53
CA ALA A 50 2.50 -8.11 -10.58
C ALA A 50 2.08 -6.71 -11.04
N LEU A 51 2.99 -5.74 -10.97
CA LEU A 51 2.80 -4.37 -11.44
C LEU A 51 3.69 -4.12 -12.67
N PRO A 52 3.16 -4.28 -13.90
CA PRO A 52 3.90 -3.93 -15.11
C PRO A 52 4.12 -2.41 -15.21
N GLN A 53 5.19 -1.99 -15.90
CA GLN A 53 5.50 -0.57 -16.13
C GLN A 53 4.53 0.08 -17.14
#